data_AF-A0A1J4SJH4-F1
#
_entry.id   AF-A0A1J4SJH4-F1
#
_cell.length_a   1.000
_cell.length_b   1.000
_cell.length_c   1.000
_cell.angle_alpha   90.00
_cell.angle_beta   90.00
_cell.angle_gamma   90.00
#
_symmetry.space_group_name_H-M   'P 1'
#
loop_
_entity.id
_entity.type
_entity.pdbx_description
1 polymer ?
#
loop_
_entity_poly.entity_id
_entity_poly.type
_entity_poly.pdbx_seq_one_letter_code
_entity_poly.pdbx_strand_id
1 'polypeptide(L)'
;MTQSPKTGASGSDAGEAALTDAEAIAQAEAEMAAFATERDACVARCRELMAAEDPAKGVFHAAEIFRLQQDKLRLEVEMEFRRKKINRIRLGIQESALPSAGGLLF
;
A
#
# COMPACT_ATOMS: atom_id res chain seq x y z
N MET A 1 42.91 -23.40 36.84
CA MET A 1 41.83 -22.50 37.30
C MET A 1 41.05 -22.03 36.09
N THR A 2 39.97 -22.77 35.81
CA THR A 2 38.59 -22.25 35.67
C THR A 2 38.32 -21.52 34.36
N GLN A 3 38.09 -22.29 33.29
CA GLN A 3 37.13 -21.88 32.28
C GLN A 3 35.74 -22.19 32.84
N SER A 4 34.99 -21.14 33.14
CA SER A 4 33.56 -21.24 33.42
C SER A 4 32.79 -21.02 32.11
N PRO A 5 31.82 -21.89 31.77
CA PRO A 5 30.92 -21.70 30.64
C PRO A 5 29.62 -21.03 31.11
N LYS A 6 29.03 -20.12 30.31
CA LYS A 6 27.56 -19.98 30.28
C LYS A 6 27.04 -19.09 29.15
N THR A 7 26.22 -19.73 28.31
CA THR A 7 24.97 -19.23 27.72
C THR A 7 25.05 -17.91 26.95
N GLY A 8 25.44 -18.02 25.67
CA GLY A 8 24.90 -17.13 24.65
C GLY A 8 23.40 -17.39 24.51
N ALA A 9 22.61 -16.35 24.71
CA ALA A 9 21.17 -16.36 24.60
C ALA A 9 20.75 -16.91 23.23
N SER A 10 20.02 -18.03 23.24
CA SER A 10 19.07 -18.37 22.18
C SER A 10 17.97 -17.31 22.22
N GLY A 11 18.19 -16.19 21.54
CA GLY A 11 17.11 -15.36 21.05
C GLY A 11 16.35 -16.18 20.04
N SER A 12 15.37 -16.96 20.51
CA SER A 12 14.39 -17.60 19.66
C SER A 12 13.62 -16.48 19.00
N ASP A 13 14.06 -16.18 17.78
CA ASP A 13 13.28 -15.73 16.64
C ASP A 13 11.79 -15.79 16.96
N ALA A 14 11.22 -14.65 17.33
CA ALA A 14 9.78 -14.46 17.38
C ALA A 14 9.33 -14.48 15.92
N GLY A 15 9.21 -15.69 15.38
CA GLY A 15 8.83 -15.95 14.01
C GLY A 15 7.48 -15.30 13.77
N GLU A 16 7.52 -14.16 13.10
CA GLU A 16 6.39 -13.59 12.40
C GLU A 16 5.95 -14.71 11.44
N ALA A 17 4.84 -15.38 11.75
CA ALA A 17 4.35 -16.48 10.94
C ALA A 17 4.16 -15.95 9.52
N ALA A 18 5.05 -16.33 8.61
CA ALA A 18 4.96 -15.93 7.22
C ALA A 18 3.59 -16.39 6.71
N LEU A 19 2.75 -15.43 6.32
CA LEU A 19 1.45 -15.70 5.70
C LEU A 19 1.68 -16.67 4.54
N THR A 20 0.82 -17.68 4.42
CA THR A 20 0.81 -18.51 3.23
C THR A 20 0.52 -17.66 1.99
N ASP A 21 0.95 -18.11 0.82
CA ASP A 21 0.69 -17.41 -0.44
C ASP A 21 -0.80 -17.08 -0.64
N ALA A 22 -1.70 -17.99 -0.23
CA ALA A 22 -3.14 -17.79 -0.29
C ALA A 22 -3.62 -16.68 0.65
N GLU A 23 -3.14 -16.65 1.89
CA GLU A 23 -3.48 -15.60 2.86
C GLU A 23 -2.91 -14.24 2.43
N ALA A 24 -1.69 -14.22 1.90
CA ALA A 24 -1.06 -12.99 1.40
C ALA A 24 -1.81 -12.41 0.18
N ILE A 25 -2.32 -13.27 -0.72
CA ILE A 25 -3.19 -12.85 -1.82
C ILE A 25 -4.51 -12.31 -1.28
N ALA A 26 -5.18 -13.04 -0.39
CA ALA A 26 -6.47 -12.62 0.17
C ALA A 26 -6.37 -11.27 0.90
N GLN A 27 -5.30 -11.07 1.66
CA GLN A 27 -5.03 -9.79 2.31
C GLN A 27 -4.82 -8.67 1.27
N ALA A 28 -4.00 -8.90 0.24
CA ALA A 28 -3.75 -7.90 -0.80
C ALA A 28 -5.03 -7.53 -1.56
N GLU A 29 -5.92 -8.51 -1.81
CA GLU A 29 -7.23 -8.28 -2.44
C GLU A 29 -8.16 -7.46 -1.53
N ALA A 30 -8.20 -7.75 -0.22
CA ALA A 30 -8.97 -6.98 0.74
C ALA A 30 -8.48 -5.52 0.84
N GLU A 31 -7.16 -5.32 0.87
CA GLU A 31 -6.55 -3.97 0.86
C GLU A 31 -6.89 -3.22 -0.43
N MET A 32 -6.84 -3.88 -1.59
CA MET A 32 -7.24 -3.27 -2.86
C MET A 32 -8.71 -2.85 -2.87
N ALA A 33 -9.61 -3.65 -2.28
CA ALA A 33 -11.02 -3.31 -2.18
C ALA A 33 -11.27 -2.10 -1.25
N ALA A 34 -10.52 -2.00 -0.15
CA ALA A 34 -10.56 -0.84 0.74
C ALA A 34 -10.08 0.43 0.01
N PHE A 35 -8.93 0.36 -0.68
CA PHE A 35 -8.42 1.49 -1.46
C PHE A 35 -9.35 1.91 -2.60
N ALA A 36 -10.00 0.96 -3.26
CA ALA A 36 -11.00 1.26 -4.29
C ALA A 36 -12.18 2.06 -3.72
N THR A 37 -12.66 1.68 -2.54
CA THR A 37 -13.74 2.40 -1.84
C THR A 37 -13.33 3.82 -1.47
N GLU A 38 -12.13 3.98 -0.92
CA GLU A 38 -11.57 5.31 -0.58
C GLU A 38 -11.37 6.18 -1.83
N ARG A 39 -10.88 5.59 -2.93
CA ARG A 39 -10.68 6.27 -4.21
C ARG A 39 -12.01 6.79 -4.74
N ASP A 40 -13.05 5.96 -4.70
CA ASP A 40 -14.40 6.33 -5.15
C ASP A 40 -14.98 7.46 -4.28
N ALA A 41 -14.73 7.44 -2.97
CA ALA A 41 -15.11 8.52 -2.07
C ALA A 41 -14.39 9.84 -2.41
N CYS A 42 -13.08 9.80 -2.71
CA CYS A 42 -12.35 10.99 -3.17
C CYS A 42 -12.95 11.57 -4.46
N VAL A 43 -13.31 10.71 -5.42
CA VAL A 43 -13.92 11.13 -6.70
C VAL A 43 -15.30 11.74 -6.47
N ALA A 44 -16.13 11.11 -5.63
CA ALA A 44 -17.45 11.64 -5.26
C ALA A 44 -17.31 13.02 -4.61
N ARG A 45 -16.38 13.16 -3.65
CA ARG A 45 -16.14 14.42 -2.95
C ARG A 45 -15.63 15.52 -3.88
N CYS A 46 -14.74 15.21 -4.82
CA CYS A 46 -14.32 16.15 -5.85
C CYS A 46 -15.53 16.70 -6.63
N ARG A 47 -16.46 15.82 -7.04
CA ARG A 47 -17.65 16.24 -7.80
C ARG A 47 -18.57 17.12 -6.97
N GLU A 48 -18.77 16.80 -5.69
CA GLU A 48 -19.53 17.63 -4.76
C GLU A 48 -18.92 19.03 -4.61
N LEU A 49 -17.60 19.11 -4.41
CA LEU A 49 -16.91 20.38 -4.25
C LEU A 49 -16.98 21.22 -5.52
N MET A 50 -16.78 20.61 -6.70
CA MET A 50 -16.94 21.30 -7.98
C MET A 50 -18.37 21.83 -8.18
N ALA A 51 -19.38 21.06 -7.79
CA ALA A 51 -20.78 21.50 -7.88
C ALA A 51 -21.14 22.59 -6.86
N ALA A 52 -20.40 22.69 -5.75
CA ALA A 52 -20.57 23.69 -4.72
C ALA A 52 -19.84 25.01 -5.00
N GLU A 53 -18.94 25.05 -5.99
CA GLU A 53 -18.27 26.29 -6.39
C GLU A 53 -19.29 27.30 -6.95
N ASP A 54 -19.20 28.54 -6.48
CA ASP A 54 -20.01 29.66 -6.96
C ASP A 54 -19.05 30.81 -7.31
N PRO A 55 -18.59 30.89 -8.57
CA PRO A 55 -17.65 31.92 -9.00
C PRO A 55 -18.20 33.34 -8.85
N ALA A 56 -19.53 33.52 -8.93
CA ALA A 56 -20.16 34.82 -8.77
C ALA A 56 -20.10 35.32 -7.32
N LYS A 57 -20.04 34.40 -6.35
CA LYS A 57 -19.82 34.70 -4.93
C LYS A 57 -18.37 34.53 -4.47
N GLY A 58 -17.46 34.19 -5.38
CA GLY A 58 -16.04 33.95 -5.06
C GLY A 58 -15.80 32.67 -4.25
N VAL A 59 -16.73 31.70 -4.29
CA VAL A 59 -16.58 30.42 -3.57
C VAL A 59 -15.87 29.43 -4.48
N PHE A 60 -14.66 29.04 -4.08
CA PHE A 60 -13.82 28.07 -4.79
C PHE A 60 -13.27 27.04 -3.82
N HIS A 61 -13.17 25.79 -4.28
CA HIS A 61 -12.68 24.65 -3.51
C HIS A 61 -11.42 24.03 -4.13
N ALA A 62 -10.72 24.76 -5.00
CA ALA A 62 -9.56 24.29 -5.76
C ALA A 62 -8.49 23.58 -4.91
N ALA A 63 -8.14 24.11 -3.73
CA ALA A 63 -7.14 23.50 -2.87
C ALA A 63 -7.56 22.12 -2.35
N GLU A 64 -8.84 21.94 -2.04
CA GLU A 64 -9.35 20.68 -1.52
C GLU A 64 -9.56 19.65 -2.64
N ILE A 65 -10.07 20.11 -3.80
CA ILE A 65 -10.15 19.28 -5.01
C ILE A 65 -8.75 18.77 -5.40
N PHE A 66 -7.74 19.62 -5.35
CA PHE A 66 -6.37 19.22 -5.67
C PHE A 66 -5.82 18.16 -4.71
N ARG A 67 -6.05 18.30 -3.40
CA ARG A 67 -5.65 17.28 -2.41
C ARG A 67 -6.35 15.95 -2.66
N LEU A 68 -7.65 15.96 -2.89
CA LEU A 68 -8.42 14.75 -3.20
C LEU A 68 -7.95 14.07 -4.50
N GLN A 69 -7.50 14.83 -5.49
CA GLN A 69 -6.88 14.28 -6.70
C GLN A 69 -5.53 13.64 -6.43
N GLN A 70 -4.70 14.22 -5.54
CA GLN A 70 -3.45 13.60 -5.10
C GLN A 70 -3.72 12.30 -4.33
N ASP A 71 -4.72 12.30 -3.45
CA ASP A 71 -5.10 11.10 -2.68
C ASP A 71 -5.60 9.99 -3.59
N LYS A 72 -6.45 10.32 -4.58
CA LYS A 72 -6.86 9.38 -5.64
C LYS A 72 -5.66 8.73 -6.31
N LEU A 73 -4.66 9.53 -6.73
CA LEU A 73 -3.47 9.02 -7.41
C LEU A 73 -2.63 8.13 -6.48
N ARG A 74 -2.46 8.52 -5.22
CA ARG A 74 -1.77 7.70 -4.20
C ARG A 74 -2.45 6.34 -4.04
N LEU A 75 -3.78 6.32 -3.89
CA LEU A 75 -4.56 5.09 -3.74
C LEU A 75 -4.45 4.18 -4.98
N GLU A 76 -4.49 4.75 -6.18
CA GLU A 76 -4.30 3.98 -7.43
C GLU A 76 -2.92 3.32 -7.49
N VAL A 77 -1.87 4.03 -7.06
CA VAL A 77 -0.51 3.48 -6.98
C VAL A 77 -0.42 2.35 -5.95
N GLU A 78 -1.02 2.50 -4.77
CA GLU A 78 -1.06 1.42 -3.77
C GLU A 78 -1.75 0.16 -4.30
N MET A 79 -2.87 0.32 -5.02
CA MET A 79 -3.56 -0.79 -5.68
C MET A 79 -2.68 -1.47 -6.74
N GLU A 80 -1.88 -0.72 -7.50
CA GLU A 80 -0.91 -1.29 -8.45
C GLU A 80 0.19 -2.10 -7.74
N PHE A 81 0.69 -1.62 -6.59
CA PHE A 81 1.66 -2.37 -5.79
C PHE A 81 1.08 -3.71 -5.29
N ARG A 82 -0.16 -3.72 -4.79
CA ARG A 82 -0.84 -4.96 -4.36
C ARG A 82 -1.06 -5.92 -5.52
N ARG A 83 -1.50 -5.41 -6.67
CA ARG A 83 -1.67 -6.23 -7.88
C ARG A 83 -0.36 -6.85 -8.36
N LYS A 84 0.74 -6.08 -8.34
CA LYS A 84 2.08 -6.60 -8.63
C LYS A 84 2.49 -7.67 -7.62
N LYS A 85 2.24 -7.46 -6.32
CA LYS A 85 2.50 -8.44 -5.27
C LYS A 85 1.74 -9.76 -5.53
N ILE A 86 0.44 -9.69 -5.80
CA ILE A 86 -0.38 -10.87 -6.14
C ILE A 86 0.20 -11.59 -7.37
N ASN A 87 0.54 -10.85 -8.43
CA ASN A 87 1.12 -11.44 -9.63
C ASN A 87 2.45 -12.14 -9.35
N ARG A 88 3.32 -11.57 -8.50
CA ARG A 88 4.57 -12.23 -8.10
C ARG A 88 4.34 -13.53 -7.35
N ILE A 89 3.42 -13.53 -6.38
CA ILE A 89 3.04 -14.72 -5.61
C ILE A 89 2.51 -15.80 -6.55
N ARG A 90 1.59 -15.44 -7.46
CA ARG A 90 1.03 -16.38 -8.47
C ARG A 90 2.07 -16.96 -9.42
N LEU A 91 3.16 -16.23 -9.68
CA LEU A 91 4.29 -16.69 -10.51
C LEU A 91 5.37 -17.45 -9.71
N GLY A 92 5.23 -17.57 -8.39
CA GLY A 92 6.22 -18.23 -7.52
C GLY A 92 7.53 -17.46 -7.38
N ILE A 93 7.54 -16.15 -7.67
CA ILE A 93 8.73 -15.29 -7.55
C ILE A 93 8.83 -14.81 -6.11
N GLN A 94 9.77 -15.37 -5.35
CA GLN A 94 10.02 -14.94 -3.97
C GLN A 94 10.70 -13.56 -3.94
N GLU A 95 10.34 -12.72 -2.96
CA GLU A 95 10.84 -11.34 -2.79
C GLU A 95 12.38 -11.28 -2.65
N SER A 96 13.02 -12.38 -2.23
CA SER A 96 14.48 -12.54 -2.10
C SER A 96 15.24 -12.62 -3.44
N ALA A 97 14.54 -12.78 -4.56
CA ALA A 97 15.15 -12.86 -5.90
C ALA A 97 15.29 -11.48 -6.58
N LEU A 98 14.90 -10.38 -5.92
CA LEU A 98 15.09 -9.04 -6.45
C LEU A 98 16.50 -8.51 -6.14
N PRO A 99 17.24 -7.95 -7.12
CA PRO A 99 18.39 -7.12 -6.79
C PRO A 99 17.90 -5.93 -5.96
N SER A 100 18.58 -5.71 -4.83
CA SER A 100 18.37 -4.55 -3.94
C SER A 100 18.16 -3.28 -4.76
N ALA A 101 17.03 -2.62 -4.51
CA ALA A 101 16.48 -1.43 -5.16
C ALA A 101 17.50 -0.62 -6.00
N GLY A 102 17.40 -0.74 -7.33
CA GLY A 102 18.15 0.11 -8.25
C GLY A 102 17.69 0.09 -9.71
N GLY A 103 16.60 -0.60 -10.04
CA GLY A 103 16.12 -0.74 -11.41
C GLY A 103 14.72 -0.16 -11.59
N LEU A 104 14.62 1.16 -11.69
CA LEU A 104 13.48 1.80 -12.33
C LEU A 104 13.53 1.43 -13.82
N LEU A 105 12.75 0.44 -14.24
CA LEU A 105 12.36 0.31 -15.64
C LEU A 105 11.07 1.11 -15.82
N PHE A 106 11.26 2.36 -16.23
CA PHE A 106 10.25 3.21 -16.85
C PHE A 106 9.92 2.71 -18.25
#